data_AF-A0A0U1T6R1-F1
#
_entry.id   AF-A0A0U1T6R1-F1
#
_cell.length_a   1.000
_cell.length_b   1.000
_cell.length_c   1.000
_cell.angle_alpha   90.00
_cell.angle_beta   90.00
_cell.angle_gamma   90.00
#
_symmetry.space_group_name_H-M   'P 1'
#
loop_
_entity.id
_entity.type
_entity.pdbx_description
1 polymer ?
#
loop_
_entity_poly.entity_id
_entity_poly.type
_entity_poly.pdbx_seq_one_letter_code
_entity_poly.pdbx_strand_id
1 'polypeptide(L)'
;VKKWKKPVQKTKKTPAPDVVKSNPSKRHRDRLNGELDRLTGLLPFPEDVRSRLDKLSVLRLSVGYMKVKSFFKATMKKSSVPFPSGNGMNIDGIKATTFSKGDLLLQALNGFVLVVAAEGHVFYASPTIQDYLGFH
;
A
#
# COMPACT_ATOMS: atom_id res chain seq x y z
N VAL A 1 5.30 16.41 -71.30
CA VAL A 1 4.07 15.85 -70.68
C VAL A 1 4.32 14.38 -70.34
N LYS A 2 4.62 14.08 -69.06
CA LYS A 2 5.10 12.76 -68.59
C LYS A 2 3.90 11.93 -68.11
N LYS A 3 3.60 10.84 -68.82
CA LYS A 3 2.41 9.98 -68.62
C LYS A 3 2.47 9.25 -67.27
N TRP A 4 1.44 9.43 -66.44
CA TRP A 4 1.21 8.71 -65.18
C TRP A 4 0.92 7.22 -65.43
N LYS A 5 1.56 6.32 -64.68
CA LYS A 5 1.22 4.89 -64.60
C LYS A 5 0.50 4.62 -63.27
N LYS A 6 -0.69 4.02 -63.34
CA LYS A 6 -1.57 3.71 -62.20
C LYS A 6 -0.91 2.67 -61.26
N PRO A 7 -1.04 2.80 -59.93
CA PRO A 7 -0.50 1.81 -59.00
C PRO A 7 -1.33 0.51 -59.00
N VAL A 8 -0.64 -0.61 -59.13
CA VAL A 8 -1.18 -1.98 -59.08
C VAL A 8 -1.54 -2.33 -57.63
N GLN A 9 -2.81 -2.70 -57.41
CA GLN A 9 -3.29 -3.24 -56.14
C GLN A 9 -2.65 -4.62 -55.89
N LYS A 10 -1.95 -4.79 -54.76
CA LYS A 10 -1.48 -6.10 -54.29
C LYS A 10 -2.23 -6.52 -53.02
N THR A 11 -3.13 -7.48 -53.25
CA THR A 11 -3.56 -8.63 -52.44
C THR A 11 -3.22 -8.71 -50.95
N LYS A 12 -4.28 -9.00 -50.18
CA LYS A 12 -4.32 -9.38 -48.75
C LYS A 12 -3.41 -10.58 -48.44
N LYS A 13 -2.67 -10.50 -47.33
CA LYS A 13 -2.03 -11.65 -46.66
C LYS A 13 -2.34 -11.56 -45.15
N THR A 14 -3.01 -12.57 -44.62
CA THR A 14 -3.39 -12.78 -43.20
C THR A 14 -2.18 -13.26 -42.35
N PRO A 15 -2.27 -13.25 -41.00
CA PRO A 15 -1.36 -12.51 -40.12
C PRO A 15 -0.14 -13.32 -39.66
N ALA A 16 1.01 -12.65 -39.57
CA ALA A 16 2.15 -13.13 -38.79
C ALA A 16 1.89 -12.83 -37.29
N PRO A 17 2.46 -13.61 -36.35
CA PRO A 17 2.33 -13.32 -34.92
C PRO A 17 3.01 -11.98 -34.67
N ASP A 18 2.17 -10.99 -34.46
CA ASP A 18 2.53 -9.61 -34.20
C ASP A 18 3.25 -9.59 -32.84
N VAL A 19 4.57 -9.82 -32.86
CA VAL A 19 5.46 -9.39 -31.78
C VAL A 19 5.46 -7.86 -31.86
N VAL A 20 4.34 -7.27 -31.45
CA VAL A 20 4.19 -5.84 -31.26
C VAL A 20 5.16 -5.52 -30.15
N LYS A 21 6.37 -5.11 -30.52
CA LYS A 21 7.34 -4.49 -29.63
C LYS A 21 6.62 -3.30 -29.03
N SER A 22 5.98 -3.51 -27.88
CA SER A 22 5.15 -2.50 -27.25
C SER A 22 6.01 -1.25 -27.09
N ASN A 23 5.46 -0.10 -27.49
CA ASN A 23 6.11 1.21 -27.42
C ASN A 23 6.91 1.36 -26.09
N PRO A 24 8.17 1.84 -26.11
CA PRO A 24 8.96 2.08 -24.90
C PRO A 24 8.18 2.80 -23.77
N SER A 25 7.36 3.79 -24.10
CA SER A 25 6.50 4.46 -23.11
C SER A 25 5.50 3.51 -22.44
N LYS A 26 4.87 2.61 -23.22
CA LYS A 26 3.97 1.58 -22.69
C LYS A 26 4.71 0.64 -21.74
N ARG A 27 5.89 0.15 -22.13
CA ARG A 27 6.72 -0.72 -21.25
C ARG A 27 7.08 -0.06 -19.94
N HIS A 28 7.43 1.23 -19.97
CA HIS A 28 7.75 1.96 -18.77
C HIS A 28 6.56 2.07 -17.83
N ARG A 29 5.37 2.43 -18.35
CA ARG A 29 4.14 2.47 -17.55
C ARG A 29 3.76 1.10 -16.98
N ASP A 30 3.88 0.05 -17.78
CA ASP A 30 3.54 -1.32 -17.34
C ASP A 30 4.47 -1.78 -16.21
N ARG A 31 5.77 -1.43 -16.27
CA ARG A 31 6.71 -1.65 -15.15
C ARG A 31 6.31 -0.88 -13.90
N LEU A 32 5.99 0.42 -14.03
CA LEU A 32 5.56 1.24 -12.89
C LEU A 32 4.27 0.71 -12.25
N ASN A 33 3.30 0.28 -13.06
CA ASN A 33 2.07 -0.31 -12.55
C ASN A 33 2.35 -1.63 -11.82
N GLY A 34 3.21 -2.49 -12.38
CA GLY A 34 3.59 -3.75 -11.72
C GLY A 34 4.26 -3.54 -10.35
N GLU A 35 5.11 -2.51 -10.21
CA GLU A 35 5.69 -2.17 -8.90
C GLU A 35 4.65 -1.55 -7.96
N LEU A 36 3.69 -0.79 -8.47
CA LEU A 36 2.60 -0.23 -7.67
C LEU A 36 1.65 -1.32 -7.15
N ASP A 37 1.38 -2.35 -7.96
CA ASP A 37 0.60 -3.52 -7.56
C ASP A 37 1.33 -4.33 -6.49
N ARG A 38 2.65 -4.52 -6.64
CA ARG A 38 3.50 -5.13 -5.60
C ARG A 38 3.46 -4.33 -4.30
N LEU A 39 3.57 -3.00 -4.39
CA LEU A 39 3.52 -2.12 -3.23
C LEU A 39 2.16 -2.22 -2.52
N THR A 40 1.06 -2.28 -3.27
CA THR A 40 -0.29 -2.50 -2.74
C THR A 40 -0.36 -3.81 -1.97
N GLY A 41 0.25 -4.88 -2.47
CA GLY A 41 0.33 -6.18 -1.81
C GLY A 41 1.14 -6.20 -0.50
N LEU A 42 2.01 -5.20 -0.28
CA LEU A 42 2.80 -5.06 0.95
C LEU A 42 2.10 -4.23 2.03
N LEU A 43 1.00 -3.55 1.72
CA LEU A 43 0.29 -2.74 2.71
C LEU A 43 -0.38 -3.63 3.78
N PRO A 44 -0.38 -3.21 5.05
CA PRO A 44 -0.94 -3.97 6.17
C PRO A 44 -2.47 -3.85 6.25
N PHE A 45 -3.15 -4.17 5.15
CA PHE A 45 -4.63 -4.19 5.04
C PHE A 45 -5.11 -5.56 4.53
N PRO A 46 -6.38 -5.94 4.72
CA PRO A 46 -6.95 -7.11 4.06
C PRO A 46 -7.13 -6.89 2.55
N GLU A 47 -7.30 -7.96 1.79
CA GLU A 47 -7.43 -7.92 0.31
C GLU A 47 -8.62 -7.06 -0.15
N ASP A 48 -9.73 -7.11 0.57
CA ASP A 48 -10.95 -6.32 0.28
C ASP A 48 -10.68 -4.81 0.29
N VAL A 49 -9.79 -4.35 1.17
CA VAL A 49 -9.40 -2.93 1.23
C VAL A 49 -8.38 -2.64 0.14
N ARG A 50 -7.36 -3.50 -0.03
CA ARG A 50 -6.31 -3.32 -1.04
C ARG A 50 -6.86 -3.19 -2.45
N SER A 51 -7.85 -4.01 -2.81
CA SER A 51 -8.47 -4.01 -4.15
C SER A 51 -9.23 -2.72 -4.47
N ARG A 52 -9.64 -1.95 -3.44
CA ARG A 52 -10.39 -0.70 -3.58
C ARG A 52 -9.50 0.55 -3.57
N LEU A 53 -8.20 0.41 -3.30
CA LEU A 53 -7.28 1.53 -3.24
C LEU A 53 -6.94 2.04 -4.64
N ASP A 54 -7.03 3.36 -4.83
CA ASP A 54 -6.49 4.01 -6.02
C ASP A 54 -4.97 4.24 -5.88
N LYS A 55 -4.32 4.54 -7.01
CA LYS A 55 -2.85 4.69 -7.07
C LYS A 55 -2.31 5.76 -6.14
N LEU A 56 -3.03 6.88 -5.97
CA LEU A 56 -2.57 7.95 -5.09
C LEU A 56 -2.72 7.55 -3.62
N SER A 57 -3.80 6.87 -3.26
CA SER A 57 -3.98 6.35 -1.90
C SER A 57 -2.92 5.32 -1.55
N VAL A 58 -2.57 4.39 -2.45
CA VAL A 58 -1.45 3.45 -2.23
C VAL A 58 -0.17 4.21 -1.89
N LEU A 59 0.21 5.20 -2.69
CA LEU A 59 1.41 6.01 -2.45
C LEU A 59 1.32 6.78 -1.12
N ARG A 60 0.18 7.41 -0.83
CA ARG A 60 -0.05 8.16 0.42
C ARG A 60 0.09 7.26 1.64
N LEU A 61 -0.53 6.09 1.62
CA LEU A 61 -0.46 5.11 2.71
C LEU A 61 0.95 4.54 2.87
N SER A 62 1.65 4.22 1.79
CA SER A 62 3.03 3.74 1.86
C SER A 62 3.98 4.78 2.46
N VAL A 63 3.91 6.03 1.98
CA VAL A 63 4.72 7.13 2.52
C VAL A 63 4.34 7.43 3.97
N GLY A 64 3.04 7.48 4.28
CA GLY A 64 2.53 7.68 5.63
C GLY A 64 3.03 6.62 6.61
N TYR A 65 2.91 5.34 6.25
CA TYR A 65 3.42 4.23 7.06
C TYR A 65 4.92 4.34 7.29
N MET A 66 5.71 4.67 6.26
CA MET A 66 7.16 4.81 6.41
C MET A 66 7.54 5.98 7.33
N LYS A 67 6.81 7.10 7.27
CA LYS A 67 7.00 8.24 8.19
C LYS A 67 6.69 7.84 9.64
N VAL A 68 5.55 7.18 9.87
CA VAL A 68 5.13 6.68 11.20
C VAL A 68 6.17 5.71 11.75
N LYS A 69 6.57 4.72 10.95
CA LYS A 69 7.58 3.73 11.32
C LYS A 69 8.94 4.38 11.65
N SER A 70 9.36 5.36 10.86
CA SER A 70 10.60 6.11 11.10
C SER A 70 10.55 6.92 12.38
N PHE A 71 9.43 7.63 12.62
CA PHE A 71 9.21 8.43 13.82
C PHE A 71 9.25 7.58 15.09
N PHE A 72 8.48 6.49 15.16
CA PHE A 72 8.48 5.61 16.32
C PHE A 72 9.84 4.95 16.54
N LYS A 73 10.54 4.55 15.46
CA LYS A 73 11.90 4.00 15.56
C LYS A 73 12.88 5.02 16.16
N ALA A 74 12.78 6.30 15.82
CA ALA A 74 13.63 7.35 16.39
C ALA A 74 13.26 7.65 17.86
N THR A 75 11.97 7.74 18.16
CA THR A 75 11.47 8.05 19.51
C THR A 75 11.81 6.93 20.49
N MET A 76 11.56 5.66 20.14
CA MET A 76 11.88 4.51 21.01
C MET A 76 13.37 4.34 21.26
N LYS A 77 14.23 4.76 20.32
CA LYS A 77 15.69 4.76 20.53
C LYS A 77 16.16 5.87 21.47
N LYS A 78 15.48 7.02 21.48
CA LYS A 78 15.80 8.15 22.38
C LYS A 78 15.21 7.95 23.78
N SER A 79 14.05 7.31 23.87
CA SER A 79 13.41 6.97 25.13
C SER A 79 13.92 5.61 25.63
N SER A 80 15.20 5.54 25.99
CA SER A 80 15.69 4.48 26.89
C SER A 80 15.20 4.73 28.33
N VAL A 81 13.90 5.04 28.48
CA VAL A 81 13.22 4.83 29.74
C VAL A 81 12.87 3.33 29.75
N PRO A 82 13.31 2.57 30.76
CA PRO A 82 12.86 1.20 30.92
C PRO A 82 11.39 1.24 31.31
N PHE A 83 10.50 1.34 30.32
CA PHE A 83 9.22 0.68 30.48
C PHE A 83 9.54 -0.76 30.86
N PRO A 84 8.90 -1.36 31.89
CA PRO A 84 9.14 -2.74 32.20
C PRO A 84 8.80 -3.54 30.95
N SER A 85 9.85 -3.94 30.23
CA SER A 85 9.82 -5.00 29.27
C SER A 85 9.24 -6.17 30.04
N GLY A 86 7.96 -6.45 29.83
CA GLY A 86 7.43 -7.77 30.08
C GLY A 86 8.34 -8.69 29.31
N ASN A 87 9.15 -9.44 30.05
CA ASN A 87 10.15 -10.36 29.55
C ASN A 87 9.66 -11.05 28.28
N GLY A 88 10.57 -11.23 27.33
CA GLY A 88 10.43 -12.25 26.30
C GLY A 88 10.28 -13.61 26.98
N MET A 89 9.05 -13.96 27.33
CA MET A 89 8.67 -15.32 27.65
C MET A 89 8.47 -15.98 26.29
N ASN A 90 9.48 -16.73 25.86
CA ASN A 90 9.27 -17.88 24.99
C ASN A 90 8.18 -18.73 25.67
N ILE A 91 6.93 -18.61 25.22
CA ILE A 91 5.90 -19.63 25.46
C ILE A 91 5.68 -20.29 24.12
N ASP A 92 6.60 -21.20 23.83
CA ASP A 92 6.31 -22.35 22.98
C ASP A 92 5.20 -23.16 23.69
N GLY A 93 4.15 -23.50 22.94
CA GLY A 93 3.06 -24.34 23.43
C GLY A 93 2.02 -23.64 24.30
N ILE A 94 0.99 -23.07 23.65
CA ILE A 94 -0.44 -23.32 23.90
C ILE A 94 -1.19 -22.24 23.10
N LYS A 95 -2.20 -22.69 22.35
CA LYS A 95 -3.11 -21.91 21.51
C LYS A 95 -3.91 -20.88 22.32
N ALA A 96 -3.26 -19.86 22.85
CA ALA A 96 -3.89 -18.66 23.37
C ALA A 96 -4.10 -17.71 22.18
N THR A 97 -5.37 -17.40 21.94
CA THR A 97 -5.84 -16.43 20.94
C THR A 97 -4.92 -15.22 20.84
N THR A 98 -4.46 -14.98 19.62
CA THR A 98 -3.46 -14.05 19.11
C THR A 98 -3.79 -12.56 19.31
N PHE A 99 -4.12 -12.12 20.51
CA PHE A 99 -4.36 -10.70 20.78
C PHE A 99 -3.06 -9.98 21.08
N SER A 100 -2.75 -8.93 20.33
CA SER A 100 -1.65 -8.05 20.68
C SER A 100 -2.07 -7.20 21.89
N LYS A 101 -1.14 -6.84 22.79
CA LYS A 101 -1.42 -5.94 23.92
C LYS A 101 -2.07 -4.62 23.46
N GLY A 102 -1.78 -4.18 22.24
CA GLY A 102 -2.39 -2.99 21.64
C GLY A 102 -3.89 -3.15 21.39
N ASP A 103 -4.34 -4.32 20.95
CA ASP A 103 -5.76 -4.58 20.68
C ASP A 103 -6.57 -4.58 21.97
N LEU A 104 -6.04 -5.16 23.05
CA LEU A 104 -6.66 -5.13 24.37
C LEU A 104 -6.74 -3.70 24.93
N LEU A 105 -5.72 -2.87 24.71
CA LEU A 105 -5.74 -1.46 25.11
C LEU A 105 -6.76 -0.65 24.31
N LEU A 106 -6.89 -0.90 23.01
CA LEU A 106 -7.92 -0.25 22.18
C LEU A 106 -9.32 -0.73 22.53
N GLN A 107 -9.50 -1.99 22.94
CA GLN A 107 -10.78 -2.52 23.41
C GLN A 107 -11.17 -1.95 24.78
N ALA A 108 -10.19 -1.79 25.68
CA ALA A 108 -10.41 -1.14 26.97
C ALA A 108 -10.70 0.37 26.82
N LEU A 109 -10.25 0.97 25.71
CA LEU A 109 -10.56 2.34 25.36
C LEU A 109 -11.98 2.43 24.79
N ASN A 110 -12.86 3.16 25.46
CA ASN A 110 -14.22 3.44 24.97
C ASN A 110 -14.21 4.58 23.92
N GLY A 111 -13.34 4.46 22.90
CA GLY A 111 -13.13 5.46 21.85
C GLY A 111 -12.08 5.06 20.82
N PHE A 112 -11.47 6.05 20.17
CA PHE A 112 -10.43 5.87 19.15
C PHE A 112 -9.25 6.80 19.41
N VAL A 113 -8.09 6.44 18.84
CA VAL A 113 -6.85 7.21 18.91
C VAL A 113 -6.62 7.89 17.57
N LEU A 114 -6.32 9.19 17.60
CA LEU A 114 -5.97 9.98 16.43
C LEU A 114 -4.70 10.78 16.73
N VAL A 115 -3.74 10.75 15.80
CA VAL A 115 -2.52 11.57 15.86
C VAL A 115 -2.58 12.55 14.70
N VAL A 116 -2.58 13.85 15.00
CA VAL A 116 -2.70 14.92 14.00
C VAL A 116 -1.48 15.83 14.12
N ALA A 117 -0.86 16.15 12.98
CA ALA A 117 0.22 17.12 12.92
C ALA A 117 -0.31 18.55 13.09
N ALA A 118 0.56 19.50 13.46
CA ALA A 118 0.20 20.91 13.61
C ALA A 118 -0.41 21.53 12.33
N GLU A 119 -0.07 20.97 11.17
CA GLU A 119 -0.60 21.36 9.86
C GLU A 119 -2.02 20.83 9.58
N GLY A 120 -2.62 20.06 10.49
CA GLY A 120 -3.95 19.46 10.31
C GLY A 120 -3.94 18.12 9.57
N HIS A 121 -2.78 17.59 9.21
CA HIS A 121 -2.66 16.28 8.57
C HIS A 121 -2.79 15.15 9.60
N VAL A 122 -3.70 14.19 9.35
CA VAL A 122 -3.81 12.96 10.15
C VAL A 122 -2.59 12.07 9.88
N PHE A 123 -1.83 11.80 10.93
CA PHE A 123 -0.62 10.99 10.90
C PHE A 123 -0.89 9.52 11.23
N TYR A 124 -1.85 9.25 12.12
CA TYR A 124 -2.28 7.90 12.49
C TYR A 124 -3.72 7.92 13.02
N ALA A 125 -4.49 6.88 12.74
CA ALA A 125 -5.81 6.62 13.31
C ALA A 125 -5.89 5.14 13.75
N SER A 126 -6.51 4.86 14.89
CA SER A 126 -6.76 3.48 15.33
C SER A 126 -7.88 2.84 14.51
N PRO A 127 -7.87 1.49 14.34
CA PRO A 127 -8.94 0.79 13.61
C PRO A 127 -10.34 1.03 14.18
N THR A 128 -10.45 1.27 15.49
CA THR A 128 -11.72 1.54 16.18
C THR A 128 -12.43 2.80 15.66
N ILE A 129 -11.75 3.71 14.94
CA ILE A 129 -12.41 4.88 14.32
C ILE A 129 -13.55 4.48 13.38
N GLN A 130 -13.46 3.30 12.75
CA GLN A 130 -14.50 2.76 11.89
C GLN A 130 -15.78 2.46 12.68
N ASP A 131 -15.65 1.95 13.91
CA ASP A 131 -16.79 1.57 14.74
C ASP A 131 -17.54 2.80 15.28
N TYR A 132 -16.81 3.87 15.60
CA TYR A 132 -17.39 5.08 16.17
C TYR A 132 -17.86 6.09 15.10
N LEU A 133 -17.15 6.21 13.98
CA LEU A 133 -17.38 7.25 12.96
C LEU A 133 -17.69 6.72 11.56
N GLY A 134 -17.49 5.42 11.30
CA GLY A 134 -17.77 4.81 9.99
C GLY A 134 -16.73 5.08 8.90
N PHE A 135 -15.55 5.62 9.25
CA PHE A 135 -14.47 5.89 8.28
C PHE A 135 -13.50 4.70 8.15
N HIS A 136 -13.06 4.43 6.92
CA HIS A 136 -12.07 3.41 6.55
C HIS A 136 -10.73 4.03 6.16
#